data_AF-A0A821RJY0-F1
#
_entry.id   AF-A0A821RJY0-F1
#
_cell.length_a   1.000
_cell.length_b   1.000
_cell.length_c   1.000
_cell.angle_alpha   90.00
_cell.angle_beta   90.00
_cell.angle_gamma   90.00
#
_symmetry.space_group_name_H-M   'P 1'
#
loop_
_entity.id
_entity.type
_entity.pdbx_description
1 polymer ?
#
loop_
_entity_poly.entity_id
_entity_poly.type
_entity_poly.pdbx_seq_one_letter_code
_entity_poly.pdbx_strand_id
1 'polypeptide(L)' 'MDDIQIASFLKFINYHLSLKNNGKIIQISDLSNGIILIDLIEILSLQKLKRERGHTRFHSLTNIQYV' A
#
# COMPACT_ATOMS: atom_id res chain seq x y z
N MET A 1 15.67 10.92 2.24
CA MET A 1 15.36 10.18 1.00
C MET A 1 15.18 11.22 -0.07
N ASP A 2 15.77 11.03 -1.25
CA ASP A 2 15.75 12.05 -2.29
C ASP A 2 14.32 12.22 -2.84
N ASP A 3 13.86 13.47 -2.99
CA ASP A 3 12.49 13.80 -3.45
C ASP A 3 12.17 13.16 -4.81
N ILE A 4 13.17 12.99 -5.66
CA ILE A 4 13.06 12.33 -6.97
C ILE A 4 12.70 10.84 -6.80
N GLN A 5 13.32 10.14 -5.84
CA GLN A 5 13.02 8.74 -5.57
C GLN A 5 11.61 8.59 -5.00
N ILE A 6 11.21 9.48 -4.10
CA ILE A 6 9.86 9.50 -3.53
C ILE A 6 8.82 9.68 -4.64
N ALA A 7 9.03 10.65 -5.54
CA ALA A 7 8.11 10.91 -6.64
C ALA A 7 8.02 9.72 -7.62
N SER A 8 9.14 9.08 -7.95
CA SER A 8 9.15 7.87 -8.79
C SER A 8 8.42 6.71 -8.11
N PHE A 9 8.64 6.51 -6.81
CA PHE A 9 7.99 5.45 -6.05
C PHE A 9 6.48 5.67 -5.93
N LEU A 10 6.03 6.90 -5.66
CA LEU A 10 4.61 7.23 -5.63
C LEU A 10 3.94 7.03 -7.01
N LYS A 11 4.63 7.35 -8.11
CA LYS A 11 4.13 7.06 -9.46
C LYS A 11 4.00 5.57 -9.71
N PHE A 12 5.02 4.79 -9.32
CA PHE A 12 5.01 3.34 -9.42
C PHE A 12 3.83 2.72 -8.67
N ILE A 13 3.62 3.10 -7.41
CA ILE A 13 2.49 2.57 -6.62
C ILE A 13 1.15 2.97 -7.25
N ASN A 14 0.98 4.24 -7.64
CA ASN A 14 -0.26 4.72 -8.24
C ASN A 14 -0.58 4.03 -9.57
N TYR A 15 0.43 3.70 -10.38
CA TYR A 15 0.24 2.89 -11.57
C TYR A 15 -0.39 1.53 -11.23
N HIS A 16 0.15 0.82 -10.23
CA HIS A 16 -0.39 -0.48 -9.82
C HIS A 16 -1.79 -0.36 -9.19
N LEU A 17 -2.03 0.64 -8.34
CA LEU A 17 -3.36 0.86 -7.74
C LEU A 17 -4.43 1.16 -8.79
N SER A 18 -4.07 1.86 -9.88
CA SER A 18 -4.99 2.14 -10.98
C SER A 18 -5.51 0.86 -11.67
N LEU A 19 -4.72 -0.22 -11.67
CA LEU A 19 -5.11 -1.51 -12.26
C LEU A 19 -6.23 -2.21 -11.46
N LYS A 20 -6.39 -1.88 -10.17
CA LYS A 20 -7.42 -2.45 -9.28
C LYS A 20 -8.62 -1.51 -9.04
N ASN A 21 -8.68 -0.35 -9.72
CA ASN A 21 -9.66 0.71 -9.42
C ASN A 21 -9.56 1.22 -7.97
N ASN A 22 -8.38 1.12 -7.37
CA ASN A 22 -8.11 1.67 -6.04
C ASN A 22 -7.82 3.18 -6.11
N GLY A 23 -7.97 3.85 -4.97
CA GLY A 23 -7.67 5.26 -4.83
C GLY A 23 -6.19 5.59 -5.10
N LYS A 24 -5.92 6.85 -5.44
CA LYS A 24 -4.58 7.38 -5.64
C LYS A 24 -3.97 7.80 -4.30
N ILE A 25 -2.71 7.46 -4.07
CA ILE A 25 -1.94 7.98 -2.93
C ILE A 25 -1.18 9.25 -3.31
N ILE A 26 -1.06 10.17 -2.36
CA ILE A 26 -0.45 11.49 -2.56
C ILE A 26 0.83 11.59 -1.72
N GLN A 27 0.86 10.95 -0.55
CA GLN A 27 1.96 11.03 0.39
C GLN A 27 2.42 9.65 0.85
N ILE A 28 3.68 9.53 1.28
CA ILE A 28 4.22 8.29 1.87
C ILE A 28 3.41 7.88 3.11
N SER A 29 2.89 8.85 3.87
CA SER A 29 2.02 8.61 5.03
C SER A 29 0.76 7.82 4.69
N ASP A 30 0.32 7.80 3.44
CA ASP A 30 -0.84 7.00 3.02
C ASP A 30 -0.54 5.49 3.11
N LEU A 31 0.73 5.09 3.07
CA LEU A 31 1.18 3.69 3.18
C LEU A 31 1.18 3.17 4.62
N SER A 32 1.07 4.05 5.62
CA SER A 32 1.28 3.74 7.04
C SER A 32 0.28 2.74 7.62
N ASN A 33 -0.88 2.56 6.99
CA ASN A 33 -1.91 1.64 7.45
C ASN A 33 -1.70 0.19 6.99
N GLY A 34 -0.70 -0.05 6.12
CA GLY A 34 -0.38 -1.36 5.56
C GLY A 34 -1.34 -1.85 4.46
N ILE A 35 -2.50 -1.22 4.27
CA ILE A 35 -3.53 -1.68 3.33
C ILE A 35 -3.04 -1.59 1.88
N ILE A 36 -2.44 -0.45 1.53
CA ILE A 36 -1.92 -0.22 0.18
C ILE A 36 -0.73 -1.14 -0.12
N LEU A 37 0.08 -1.48 0.89
CA LEU A 37 1.18 -2.43 0.74
C LEU A 37 0.66 -3.84 0.47
N ILE A 38 -0.37 -4.27 1.21
CA ILE A 38 -1.07 -5.53 0.94
C ILE A 38 -1.60 -5.55 -0.49
N ASP A 39 -2.33 -4.50 -0.91
CA ASP A 39 -2.89 -4.42 -2.26
C ASP A 39 -1.80 -4.50 -3.35
N LEU A 40 -0.67 -3.83 -3.14
CA LEU A 40 0.48 -3.87 -4.04
C LEU A 40 1.07 -5.28 -4.13
N ILE A 41 1.24 -5.97 -3.01
CA ILE A 41 1.77 -7.34 -2.99
C ILE A 41 0.80 -8.31 -3.63
N GLU A 42 -0.51 -8.18 -3.41
CA GLU A 42 -1.49 -8.99 -4.12
C GLU A 42 -1.41 -8.81 -5.64
N ILE A 43 -1.17 -7.57 -6.10
CA ILE A 43 -0.99 -7.27 -7.54
C ILE A 43 0.29 -7.91 -8.08
N LEU A 44 1.40 -7.79 -7.35
CA LEU A 44 2.71 -8.29 -7.80
C LEU A 44 2.85 -9.81 -7.69
N SER A 45 2.26 -10.42 -6.66
CA SER A 45 2.35 -11.86 -6.39
C SER A 45 1.20 -12.67 -7.01
N LEU A 46 0.12 -12.02 -7.45
CA LEU A 46 -1.14 -12.66 -7.85
C LEU A 46 -1.77 -13.52 -6.74
N GLN A 47 -1.35 -13.35 -5.49
CA GLN A 47 -1.91 -14.04 -4.32
C GLN A 47 -2.88 -13.13 -3.56
N LYS A 48 -3.87 -13.73 -2.89
CA LYS A 48 -4.74 -13.00 -1.97
C LYS A 48 -4.17 -13.06 -0.56
N LEU A 49 -3.97 -11.90 0.04
CA LEU A 49 -3.47 -11.75 1.40
C LEU A 49 -4.62 -11.47 2.36
N LYS A 50 -4.43 -11.86 3.62
CA LYS A 50 -5.38 -11.50 4.68
C LYS A 50 -5.22 -10.03 5.02
N ARG A 51 -6.34 -9.31 5.09
CA ARG A 51 -6.39 -7.89 5.47
C ARG A 51 -7.31 -7.69 6.67
N GLU A 52 -6.78 -7.03 7.69
CA GLU A 52 -7.55 -6.53 8.82
C GLU A 52 -8.17 -5.18 8.46
N ARG A 53 -9.50 -5.07 8.56
CA ARG A 53 -10.25 -3.86 8.17
C ARG A 53 -10.41 -2.84 9.30
N GLY A 54 -9.86 -3.10 10.48
CA GLY A 54 -9.98 -2.20 11.62
C GLY A 54 -9.13 -0.93 11.47
N HIS A 55 -9.55 0.14 12.15
CA HIS A 55 -8.93 1.47 12.04
C HIS A 55 -7.98 1.78 13.21
N THR A 56 -7.81 0.82 14.14
CA THR A 56 -6.90 1.01 15.27
C THR A 56 -5.47 0.74 14.85
N ARG A 57 -4.52 1.32 15.59
CA ARG A 57 -3.07 1.09 15.41
C ARG A 57 -2.68 -0.39 15.44
N PHE A 58 -3.44 -1.21 16.17
CA PHE A 58 -3.22 -2.66 16.20
C PHE A 58 -3.46 -3.27 14.83
N HIS A 59 -4.58 -2.95 14.18
CA HIS A 59 -4.90 -3.48 12.85
C HIS A 59 -3.89 -3.02 11.78
N SER A 60 -3.40 -1.77 11.86
CA SER A 60 -2.37 -1.29 10.93
C SER A 60 -1.04 -2.04 11.13
N LEU A 61 -0.64 -2.29 12.38
CA LEU A 61 0.56 -3.09 12.68
C LEU A 61 0.40 -4.53 12.20
N THR A 62 -0.77 -5.14 12.41
CA THR A 62 -1.08 -6.49 11.92
C THR A 62 -1.00 -6.57 10.39
N ASN A 63 -1.56 -5.60 9.67
CA ASN A 63 -1.47 -5.53 8.22
C ASN A 63 -0.03 -5.41 7.73
N ILE A 64 0.80 -4.60 8.40
CA ILE A 64 2.23 -4.48 8.08
C ILE A 64 2.99 -5.77 8.41
N GLN A 65 2.61 -6.49 9.48
CA GLN A 65 3.29 -7.73 9.88
C GLN A 65 3.00 -8.91 8.93
N TYR A 66 1.89 -8.86 8.19
CA TYR A 66 1.56 -9.84 7.16
C TYR A 66 2.26 -9.59 5.81
N VAL A 67 2.86 -8.42 5.65
CA VAL A 67 3.65 -7.99 4.48
C VAL A 67 5.12 -8.35 4.70
#